data_AF-A0A537YIT3-F1
#
_entry.id   AF-A0A537YIT3-F1
#
_cell.length_a   1.000
_cell.length_b   1.000
_cell.length_c   1.000
_cell.angle_alpha   90.00
_cell.angle_beta   90.00
_cell.angle_gamma   90.00
#
_symmetry.space_group_name_H-M   'P 1'
#
loop_
_entity.id
_entity.type
_entity.pdbx_description
1 polymer ?
#
loop_
_entity_poly.entity_id
_entity_poly.type
_entity_poly.pdbx_seq_one_letter_code
_entity_poly.pdbx_strand_id
1 'polypeptide(L)'
;MSDVAWTGTPVRAHEGARDNGAESLPWGGRRERLPLKWPFAEAVDGFRRKALANPDYDPASTFVWGQMMAVGLIEALKAVEERFGEEGHNVFRKALSDVGDKIVAEMTDGVEAPADAAPNEMTSLIASWINEVCYASIEKPRVDDTGADFDIHYCPHEDVYGAFDCRVQRYYVEGMIAAARRAFGSGMFDVRFTSTIPSGSNVCHFDMFPKSNEQADEWNAYSDRLRSRALNIVNVTHEQPGAGS
;
A
#
# COMPACT_ATOMS: atom_id res chain seq x y z
N MET A 1 0.07 3.08 -24.52
CA MET A 1 -0.25 3.99 -23.39
C MET A 1 0.95 4.90 -23.23
N SER A 2 0.77 6.21 -23.17
CA SER A 2 1.91 7.14 -23.15
C SER A 2 2.74 6.94 -21.87
N ASP A 3 4.03 6.66 -22.04
CA ASP A 3 5.07 6.56 -21.00
C ASP A 3 5.37 7.94 -20.38
N VAL A 4 4.35 8.61 -19.87
CA VAL A 4 4.55 9.82 -19.06
C VAL A 4 4.80 9.33 -17.64
N ALA A 5 5.98 9.64 -17.11
CA ALA A 5 6.30 9.43 -15.69
C ALA A 5 5.19 10.07 -14.85
N TRP A 6 4.67 9.32 -13.87
CA TRP A 6 3.64 9.83 -12.97
C TRP A 6 4.23 10.77 -11.91
N THR A 7 5.52 10.68 -11.64
CA THR A 7 6.22 11.46 -10.61
C THR A 7 7.03 12.61 -11.17
N GLY A 8 7.20 13.65 -10.35
CA GLY A 8 7.95 14.87 -10.66
C GLY A 8 8.90 15.22 -9.52
N THR A 9 9.49 16.43 -9.56
CA THR A 9 10.46 16.94 -8.58
C THR A 9 10.01 16.70 -7.13
N PRO A 10 10.91 16.41 -6.16
CA PRO A 10 10.55 16.16 -4.77
C PRO A 10 9.68 17.28 -4.21
N VAL A 11 8.42 16.95 -3.92
CA VAL A 11 7.47 17.89 -3.33
C VAL A 11 7.71 17.91 -1.82
N ARG A 12 7.87 19.11 -1.24
CA ARG A 12 7.96 19.26 0.22
C ARG A 12 6.60 18.96 0.85
N ALA A 13 6.59 18.49 2.10
CA ALA A 13 5.35 18.37 2.86
C ALA A 13 4.54 19.68 2.81
N HIS A 14 3.21 19.60 2.83
CA HIS A 14 2.35 20.79 2.88
C HIS A 14 2.74 21.63 4.12
N GLU A 15 2.82 22.95 3.99
CA GLU A 15 3.31 23.81 5.08
C GLU A 15 2.47 23.64 6.37
N GLY A 16 1.14 23.56 6.24
CA GLY A 16 0.23 23.25 7.35
C GLY A 16 0.24 21.79 7.84
N ALA A 17 0.99 20.88 7.20
CA ALA A 17 1.26 19.56 7.77
C ALA A 17 2.25 19.65 8.93
N ARG A 18 2.93 20.78 9.11
CA ARG A 18 3.68 21.05 10.35
C ARG A 18 2.72 21.43 11.48
N ASP A 19 1.69 22.20 11.13
CA ASP A 19 0.72 22.75 12.08
C ASP A 19 -0.33 21.73 12.55
N ASN A 20 -0.55 20.65 11.80
CA ASN A 20 -1.40 19.53 12.24
C ASN A 20 -0.66 18.56 13.18
N GLY A 21 0.58 18.88 13.58
CA GLY A 21 1.38 18.07 14.46
C GLY A 21 2.08 16.88 13.79
N ALA A 22 2.08 16.76 12.45
CA ALA A 22 2.76 15.63 11.79
C ALA A 22 4.27 15.56 12.09
N GLU A 23 4.91 16.69 12.41
CA GLU A 23 6.31 16.72 12.88
C GLU A 23 6.46 16.36 14.37
N SER A 24 5.39 16.45 15.17
CA SER A 24 5.36 16.05 16.59
C SER A 24 4.93 14.60 16.83
N LEU A 25 4.38 13.98 15.79
CA LEU A 25 4.11 12.57 15.74
C LEU A 25 5.43 11.80 15.40
N PRO A 26 5.55 10.50 15.71
CA PRO A 26 6.80 9.71 15.55
C PRO A 26 7.48 9.72 14.15
N TRP A 27 6.85 10.34 13.14
CA TRP A 27 7.25 10.37 11.74
C TRP A 27 8.03 11.61 11.30
N GLY A 28 8.07 12.68 12.11
CA GLY A 28 8.82 13.90 11.82
C GLY A 28 10.33 13.63 11.70
N GLY A 29 10.89 13.64 10.49
CA GLY A 29 12.31 13.37 10.23
C GLY A 29 12.58 12.11 9.40
N ARG A 30 11.63 11.15 9.34
CA ARG A 30 11.84 9.87 8.63
C ARG A 30 11.85 10.05 7.11
N ARG A 31 10.97 10.90 6.57
CA ARG A 31 10.95 11.21 5.13
C ARG A 31 12.14 12.07 4.72
N GLU A 32 12.70 12.85 5.62
CA GLU A 32 13.94 13.60 5.41
C GLU A 32 15.15 12.66 5.40
N ARG A 33 15.12 11.61 6.23
CA ARG A 33 16.14 10.56 6.29
C ARG A 33 16.23 9.77 4.99
N LEU A 34 15.10 9.44 4.36
CA LEU A 34 15.04 8.84 3.02
C LEU A 34 14.09 9.65 2.13
N PRO A 35 14.56 10.65 1.38
CA PRO A 35 13.71 11.58 0.64
C PRO A 35 13.24 10.99 -0.70
N LEU A 36 12.23 10.12 -0.66
CA LEU A 36 11.59 9.61 -1.87
C LEU A 36 10.81 10.70 -2.61
N LYS A 37 10.57 10.47 -3.91
CA LYS A 37 9.74 11.35 -4.75
C LYS A 37 8.26 11.09 -4.49
N TRP A 38 7.41 12.10 -4.67
CA TRP A 38 5.96 11.94 -4.55
C TRP A 38 5.37 11.28 -5.80
N PRO A 39 4.53 10.24 -5.66
CA PRO A 39 3.68 9.77 -6.74
C PRO A 39 2.77 10.91 -7.21
N PHE A 40 2.59 11.05 -8.53
CA PHE A 40 1.68 12.06 -9.10
C PHE A 40 2.04 13.52 -8.72
N ALA A 41 3.32 13.85 -8.55
CA ALA A 41 3.78 15.13 -8.00
C ALA A 41 3.10 16.37 -8.60
N GLU A 42 2.99 16.47 -9.93
CA GLU A 42 2.32 17.61 -10.59
C GLU A 42 0.82 17.68 -10.23
N ALA A 43 0.15 16.52 -10.18
CA ALA A 43 -1.26 16.45 -9.79
C ALA A 43 -1.45 16.77 -8.31
N VAL A 44 -0.53 16.35 -7.44
CA VAL A 44 -0.52 16.69 -6.01
C VAL A 44 -0.38 18.21 -5.82
N ASP A 45 0.53 18.86 -6.55
CA ASP A 45 0.69 20.32 -6.51
C ASP A 45 -0.54 21.04 -7.09
N GLY A 46 -1.16 20.48 -8.13
CA GLY A 46 -2.45 20.93 -8.64
C GLY A 46 -3.55 20.86 -7.59
N PHE A 47 -3.66 19.74 -6.88
CA PHE A 47 -4.64 19.52 -5.81
C PHE A 47 -4.45 20.52 -4.67
N ARG A 48 -3.22 20.72 -4.21
CA ARG A 48 -2.90 21.71 -3.16
C ARG A 48 -3.29 23.13 -3.56
N ARG A 49 -2.88 23.58 -4.75
CA ARG A 49 -3.11 24.96 -5.21
C ARG A 49 -4.56 25.28 -5.57
N LYS A 50 -5.34 24.28 -5.98
CA LYS A 50 -6.71 24.50 -6.47
C LYS A 50 -7.76 24.10 -5.45
N ALA A 51 -7.66 22.88 -4.92
CA ALA A 51 -8.66 22.33 -4.03
C ALA A 51 -8.37 22.75 -2.58
N LEU A 52 -7.19 22.42 -2.03
CA LEU A 52 -6.90 22.72 -0.61
C LEU A 52 -6.74 24.21 -0.31
N ALA A 53 -6.35 25.02 -1.29
CA ALA A 53 -6.29 26.47 -1.14
C ALA A 53 -7.67 27.16 -1.24
N ASN A 54 -8.72 26.44 -1.66
CA ASN A 54 -10.07 26.98 -1.74
C ASN A 54 -10.78 26.78 -0.38
N PRO A 55 -11.16 27.85 0.33
CA PRO A 55 -11.81 27.74 1.65
C PRO A 55 -13.20 27.07 1.59
N ASP A 56 -13.83 27.02 0.42
CA ASP A 56 -15.14 26.38 0.22
C ASP A 56 -15.03 24.89 -0.16
N TYR A 57 -13.80 24.37 -0.33
CA TYR A 57 -13.58 22.98 -0.67
C TYR A 57 -13.47 22.11 0.58
N ASP A 58 -14.30 21.07 0.67
CA ASP A 58 -14.20 20.05 1.71
C ASP A 58 -13.27 18.90 1.24
N PRO A 59 -12.07 18.73 1.84
CA PRO A 59 -11.15 17.64 1.50
C PRO A 59 -11.75 16.23 1.67
N ALA A 60 -12.77 16.06 2.51
CA ALA A 60 -13.48 14.79 2.64
C ALA A 60 -14.13 14.35 1.31
N SER A 61 -14.45 15.29 0.42
CA SER A 61 -14.96 14.96 -0.92
C SER A 61 -13.94 14.17 -1.75
N THR A 62 -12.64 14.46 -1.63
CA THR A 62 -11.57 13.67 -2.27
C THR A 62 -11.46 12.28 -1.67
N PHE A 63 -11.61 12.17 -0.35
CA PHE A 63 -11.64 10.88 0.34
C PHE A 63 -12.80 10.00 -0.17
N VAL A 64 -14.03 10.55 -0.26
CA VAL A 64 -15.20 9.84 -0.80
C VAL A 64 -14.96 9.38 -2.23
N TRP A 65 -14.39 10.25 -3.08
CA TRP A 65 -14.02 9.88 -4.45
C TRP A 65 -13.01 8.73 -4.49
N GLY A 66 -11.99 8.77 -3.62
CA GLY A 66 -11.01 7.68 -3.48
C GLY A 66 -11.65 6.36 -3.05
N GLN A 67 -12.54 6.39 -2.05
CA GLN A 67 -13.27 5.20 -1.59
C GLN A 67 -14.16 4.61 -2.69
N MET A 68 -14.84 5.44 -3.47
CA MET A 68 -15.65 4.98 -4.60
C MET A 68 -14.80 4.19 -5.61
N MET A 69 -13.61 4.68 -5.95
CA MET A 69 -12.69 3.97 -6.85
C MET A 69 -12.18 2.66 -6.23
N ALA A 70 -11.88 2.69 -4.93
CA ALA A 70 -11.33 1.54 -4.20
C ALA A 70 -12.36 0.39 -4.08
N VAL A 71 -13.61 0.71 -3.72
CA VAL A 71 -14.74 -0.24 -3.71
C VAL A 71 -15.04 -0.74 -5.12
N GLY A 72 -15.00 0.13 -6.14
CA GLY A 72 -15.19 -0.27 -7.53
C GLY A 72 -14.18 -1.33 -7.99
N LEU A 73 -12.91 -1.22 -7.55
CA LEU A 73 -11.87 -2.24 -7.84
C LEU A 73 -12.15 -3.57 -7.14
N ILE A 74 -12.67 -3.55 -5.91
CA ILE A 74 -13.05 -4.77 -5.19
C ILE A 74 -14.17 -5.49 -5.94
N GLU A 75 -15.22 -4.76 -6.32
CA GLU A 75 -16.36 -5.34 -7.04
C GLU A 75 -15.97 -5.85 -8.43
N ALA A 76 -15.06 -5.13 -9.12
CA ALA A 76 -14.50 -5.60 -10.37
C ALA A 76 -13.68 -6.89 -10.19
N LEU A 77 -12.84 -7.00 -9.16
CA LEU A 77 -12.10 -8.22 -8.84
C LEU A 77 -13.06 -9.39 -8.60
N LYS A 78 -14.08 -9.20 -7.76
CA LYS A 78 -15.09 -10.24 -7.45
C LYS A 78 -15.81 -10.71 -8.72
N ALA A 79 -16.29 -9.78 -9.55
CA ALA A 79 -16.99 -10.12 -10.79
C ALA A 79 -16.08 -10.86 -11.80
N VAL A 80 -14.81 -10.47 -11.88
CA VAL A 80 -13.82 -11.13 -12.75
C VAL A 80 -13.48 -12.53 -12.24
N GLU A 81 -13.31 -12.71 -10.93
CA GLU A 81 -13.12 -14.03 -10.30
C GLU A 81 -14.34 -14.93 -10.52
N GLU A 82 -15.54 -14.40 -10.33
CA GLU A 82 -16.78 -15.15 -10.56
C GLU A 82 -16.90 -15.62 -12.01
N ARG A 83 -16.56 -14.76 -12.96
CA ARG A 83 -16.73 -15.05 -14.39
C ARG A 83 -15.62 -15.91 -14.98
N PHE A 84 -14.38 -15.70 -14.54
CA PHE A 84 -13.18 -16.25 -15.20
C PHE A 84 -12.28 -17.07 -14.25
N GLY A 85 -12.67 -17.23 -12.98
CA GLY A 85 -11.95 -18.01 -11.99
C GLY A 85 -10.50 -17.54 -11.79
N GLU A 86 -9.59 -18.50 -11.77
CA GLU A 86 -8.15 -18.26 -11.53
C GLU A 86 -7.51 -17.36 -12.58
N GLU A 87 -7.90 -17.49 -13.85
CA GLU A 87 -7.35 -16.66 -14.92
C GLU A 87 -7.71 -15.18 -14.71
N GLY A 88 -8.99 -14.92 -14.43
CA GLY A 88 -9.46 -13.57 -14.12
C GLY A 88 -8.74 -12.96 -12.92
N HIS A 89 -8.57 -13.75 -11.85
CA HIS A 89 -7.80 -13.34 -10.69
C HIS A 89 -6.37 -12.92 -11.06
N ASN A 90 -5.67 -13.75 -11.84
CA ASN A 90 -4.28 -13.52 -12.20
C ASN A 90 -4.11 -12.26 -13.05
N VAL A 91 -5.06 -11.94 -13.93
CA VAL A 91 -5.09 -10.67 -14.68
C VAL A 91 -5.15 -9.49 -13.70
N PHE A 92 -6.07 -9.54 -12.73
CA PHE A 92 -6.25 -8.46 -11.76
C PHE A 92 -5.01 -8.30 -10.87
N ARG A 93 -4.51 -9.40 -10.30
CA ARG A 93 -3.29 -9.42 -9.47
C ARG A 93 -2.10 -8.81 -10.22
N LYS A 94 -1.89 -9.23 -11.46
CA LYS A 94 -0.80 -8.69 -12.30
C LYS A 94 -0.97 -7.19 -12.53
N ALA A 95 -2.17 -6.74 -12.89
CA ALA A 95 -2.41 -5.32 -13.16
C ALA A 95 -2.14 -4.44 -11.93
N LEU A 96 -2.60 -4.86 -10.75
CA LEU A 96 -2.37 -4.12 -9.50
C LEU A 96 -0.90 -4.17 -9.07
N SER A 97 -0.24 -5.31 -9.24
CA SER A 97 1.20 -5.45 -8.96
C SER A 97 2.04 -4.57 -9.88
N ASP A 98 1.75 -4.52 -11.17
CA ASP A 98 2.44 -3.62 -12.12
C ASP A 98 2.28 -2.14 -11.72
N VAL A 99 1.10 -1.75 -11.21
CA VAL A 99 0.87 -0.38 -10.70
C VAL A 99 1.66 -0.12 -9.42
N GLY A 100 1.63 -1.05 -8.46
CA GLY A 100 2.39 -0.92 -7.20
C GLY A 100 3.90 -0.84 -7.45
N ASP A 101 4.40 -1.66 -8.37
CA ASP A 101 5.77 -1.61 -8.86
C ASP A 101 6.09 -0.22 -9.42
N LYS A 102 5.31 0.24 -10.41
CA LYS A 102 5.54 1.54 -11.05
C LYS A 102 5.57 2.69 -10.03
N ILE A 103 4.64 2.71 -9.07
CA ILE A 103 4.59 3.74 -8.03
C ILE A 103 5.92 3.80 -7.27
N VAL A 104 6.37 2.69 -6.70
CA VAL A 104 7.60 2.69 -5.89
C VAL A 104 8.85 2.85 -6.75
N ALA A 105 8.91 2.24 -7.94
CA ALA A 105 10.02 2.41 -8.86
C ALA A 105 10.26 3.90 -9.15
N GLU A 106 9.19 4.63 -9.45
CA GLU A 106 9.28 6.07 -9.68
C GLU A 106 9.58 6.88 -8.40
N MET A 107 9.01 6.50 -7.24
CA MET A 107 9.32 7.13 -5.94
C MET A 107 10.82 7.03 -5.60
N THR A 108 11.45 5.91 -5.97
CA THR A 108 12.86 5.61 -5.64
C THR A 108 13.87 6.03 -6.71
N ASP A 109 13.41 6.44 -7.89
CA ASP A 109 14.28 6.77 -9.02
C ASP A 109 15.29 7.87 -8.66
N GLY A 110 16.59 7.57 -8.80
CA GLY A 110 17.67 8.51 -8.48
C GLY A 110 17.81 8.89 -7.01
N VAL A 111 17.16 8.16 -6.09
CA VAL A 111 17.31 8.36 -4.64
C VAL A 111 18.42 7.46 -4.10
N GLU A 112 19.37 8.05 -3.39
CA GLU A 112 20.43 7.29 -2.71
C GLU A 112 19.98 6.87 -1.30
N ALA A 113 20.26 5.61 -0.95
CA ALA A 113 20.08 5.13 0.41
C ALA A 113 21.07 5.84 1.35
N PRO A 114 20.65 6.17 2.59
CA PRO A 114 21.58 6.72 3.56
C PRO A 114 22.72 5.76 3.89
N ALA A 115 23.95 6.27 3.87
CA ALA A 115 25.16 5.44 3.97
C ALA A 115 25.30 4.68 5.30
N ASP A 116 24.71 5.20 6.37
CA ASP A 116 24.73 4.65 7.73
C ASP A 116 23.43 3.93 8.10
N ALA A 117 22.45 3.81 7.19
CA ALA A 117 21.20 3.12 7.48
C ALA A 117 21.37 1.61 7.48
N ALA A 118 20.99 0.97 8.58
CA ALA A 118 20.94 -0.48 8.68
C ALA A 118 19.76 -1.04 7.84
N PRO A 119 19.80 -2.32 7.39
CA PRO A 119 18.76 -2.88 6.52
C PRO A 119 17.33 -2.83 7.08
N ASN A 120 17.18 -3.04 8.39
CA ASN A 120 15.93 -2.90 9.15
C ASN A 120 15.43 -1.44 9.18
N GLU A 121 16.33 -0.47 9.38
CA GLU A 121 16.00 0.96 9.28
C GLU A 121 15.54 1.30 7.87
N MET A 122 16.29 0.89 6.83
CA MET A 122 15.94 1.11 5.43
C MET A 122 14.55 0.59 5.09
N THR A 123 14.27 -0.65 5.51
CA THR A 123 12.97 -1.30 5.34
C THR A 123 11.85 -0.49 5.99
N SER A 124 12.07 -0.09 7.25
CA SER A 124 11.11 0.70 8.00
C SER A 124 10.86 2.06 7.37
N LEU A 125 11.89 2.74 6.84
CA LEU A 125 11.77 4.03 6.16
C LEU A 125 10.93 3.93 4.88
N ILE A 126 11.12 2.88 4.08
CA ILE A 126 10.35 2.64 2.87
C ILE A 126 8.89 2.30 3.21
N ALA A 127 8.68 1.46 4.23
CA ALA A 127 7.34 1.12 4.72
C ALA A 127 6.58 2.39 5.15
N SER A 128 7.24 3.30 5.88
CA SER A 128 6.65 4.59 6.25
C SER A 128 6.18 5.40 5.04
N TRP A 129 6.99 5.48 3.98
CA TRP A 129 6.58 6.15 2.74
C TRP A 129 5.36 5.50 2.10
N ILE A 130 5.33 4.17 2.00
CA ILE A 130 4.20 3.44 1.43
C ILE A 130 2.94 3.69 2.27
N ASN A 131 3.04 3.52 3.58
CA ASN A 131 1.90 3.66 4.49
C ASN A 131 1.34 5.08 4.51
N GLU A 132 2.20 6.10 4.64
CA GLU A 132 1.77 7.49 4.75
C GLU A 132 1.36 8.11 3.42
N VAL A 133 2.04 7.77 2.32
CA VAL A 133 1.83 8.45 1.02
C VAL A 133 0.93 7.65 0.09
N CYS A 134 1.15 6.33 -0.03
CA CYS A 134 0.34 5.51 -0.92
C CYS A 134 -0.98 5.09 -0.27
N TYR A 135 -0.97 4.84 1.04
CA TYR A 135 -2.14 4.39 1.78
C TYR A 135 -2.78 5.47 2.67
N ALA A 136 -2.19 6.67 2.77
CA ALA A 136 -2.68 7.75 3.63
C ALA A 136 -3.00 7.29 5.07
N SER A 137 -2.21 6.33 5.55
CA SER A 137 -2.36 5.70 6.86
C SER A 137 -1.64 6.50 7.93
N ILE A 138 -2.17 6.46 9.15
CA ILE A 138 -1.43 6.85 10.35
C ILE A 138 -0.78 5.59 10.88
N GLU A 139 0.55 5.52 10.81
CA GLU A 139 1.30 4.35 11.28
C GLU A 139 1.98 4.59 12.64
N LYS A 140 2.78 3.65 13.14
CA LYS A 140 3.69 3.80 14.28
C LYS A 140 4.84 2.81 14.12
N PRO A 141 5.90 3.18 13.39
CA PRO A 141 7.01 2.30 13.12
C PRO A 141 7.90 2.12 14.34
N ARG A 142 8.51 0.94 14.44
CA ARG A 142 9.50 0.55 15.45
C ARG A 142 10.62 -0.19 14.74
N VAL A 143 11.85 0.06 15.19
CA VAL A 143 13.06 -0.55 14.65
C VAL A 143 13.94 -0.94 15.82
N ASP A 144 14.45 -2.17 15.81
CA ASP A 144 15.43 -2.67 16.76
C ASP A 144 16.49 -3.50 16.03
N ASP A 145 17.54 -3.96 16.72
CA ASP A 145 18.65 -4.69 16.11
C ASP A 145 18.23 -6.01 15.41
N THR A 146 17.05 -6.54 15.71
CA THR A 146 16.55 -7.82 15.21
C THR A 146 15.58 -7.69 14.04
N GLY A 147 14.98 -6.52 13.86
CA GLY A 147 14.04 -6.27 12.77
C GLY A 147 13.36 -4.91 12.85
N ALA A 148 12.21 -4.83 12.20
CA ALA A 148 11.34 -3.66 12.28
C ALA A 148 9.88 -4.11 12.23
N ASP A 149 9.00 -3.32 12.82
CA ASP A 149 7.57 -3.59 12.82
C ASP A 149 6.80 -2.26 12.85
N PHE A 150 5.51 -2.30 12.55
CA PHE A 150 4.66 -1.12 12.65
C PHE A 150 3.21 -1.47 12.94
N ASP A 151 2.54 -0.53 13.61
CA ASP A 151 1.08 -0.52 13.72
C ASP A 151 0.50 0.52 12.76
N ILE A 152 -0.58 0.18 12.07
CA ILE A 152 -1.47 1.16 11.47
C ILE A 152 -2.57 1.47 12.47
N HIS A 153 -2.63 2.73 12.92
CA HIS A 153 -3.64 3.27 13.84
C HIS A 153 -4.85 3.85 13.12
N TYR A 154 -4.69 4.18 11.84
CA TYR A 154 -5.79 4.58 10.98
C TYR A 154 -5.47 4.17 9.55
N CYS A 155 -6.40 3.49 8.91
CA CYS A 155 -6.39 3.18 7.49
C CYS A 155 -7.63 3.82 6.84
N PRO A 156 -7.48 4.56 5.71
CA PRO A 156 -8.62 5.13 5.00
C PRO A 156 -9.74 4.15 4.64
N HIS A 157 -9.43 2.85 4.60
CA HIS A 157 -10.39 1.81 4.25
C HIS A 157 -11.02 1.11 5.46
N GLU A 158 -10.64 1.42 6.71
CA GLU A 158 -11.05 0.63 7.88
C GLU A 158 -12.56 0.63 8.15
N ASP A 159 -13.25 1.72 7.82
CA ASP A 159 -14.70 1.85 7.98
C ASP A 159 -15.51 1.40 6.74
N VAL A 160 -14.84 1.05 5.64
CA VAL A 160 -15.48 0.73 4.35
C VAL A 160 -15.25 -0.73 3.95
N TYR A 161 -14.06 -1.27 4.22
CA TYR A 161 -13.67 -2.60 3.78
C TYR A 161 -14.08 -3.66 4.81
N GLY A 162 -14.57 -4.81 4.33
CA GLY A 162 -14.57 -6.02 5.14
C GLY A 162 -13.17 -6.61 5.29
N ALA A 163 -12.97 -7.47 6.28
CA ALA A 163 -11.68 -8.16 6.53
C ALA A 163 -11.10 -8.85 5.28
N PHE A 164 -11.96 -9.40 4.42
CA PHE A 164 -11.52 -10.09 3.22
C PHE A 164 -11.22 -9.14 2.06
N ASP A 165 -11.78 -7.94 2.04
CA ASP A 165 -11.61 -6.98 0.94
C ASP A 165 -10.18 -6.39 0.91
N CYS A 166 -9.51 -6.31 2.06
CA CYS A 166 -8.09 -5.89 2.15
C CYS A 166 -7.15 -6.70 1.27
N ARG A 167 -7.55 -7.89 0.80
CA ARG A 167 -6.75 -8.72 -0.13
C ARG A 167 -6.40 -7.99 -1.43
N VAL A 168 -7.25 -7.09 -1.92
CA VAL A 168 -6.98 -6.33 -3.16
C VAL A 168 -5.73 -5.46 -3.02
N GLN A 169 -5.54 -4.86 -1.84
CA GLN A 169 -4.38 -4.00 -1.54
C GLN A 169 -3.08 -4.79 -1.58
N ARG A 170 -3.14 -6.10 -1.31
CA ARG A 170 -1.94 -6.93 -1.25
C ARG A 170 -1.22 -7.03 -2.57
N TYR A 171 -1.95 -6.99 -3.67
CA TYR A 171 -1.38 -7.07 -5.01
C TYR A 171 -0.63 -5.78 -5.37
N TYR A 172 -1.09 -4.61 -4.92
CA TYR A 172 -0.28 -3.40 -5.01
C TYR A 172 1.01 -3.53 -4.20
N VAL A 173 0.90 -3.96 -2.93
CA VAL A 173 2.08 -4.12 -2.06
C VAL A 173 3.09 -5.13 -2.62
N GLU A 174 2.64 -6.19 -3.31
CA GLU A 174 3.54 -7.14 -3.99
C GLU A 174 4.49 -6.43 -4.96
N GLY A 175 3.95 -5.56 -5.82
CA GLY A 175 4.73 -4.75 -6.74
C GLY A 175 5.62 -3.74 -6.03
N MET A 176 5.08 -3.08 -5.00
CA MET A 176 5.82 -2.09 -4.20
C MET A 176 7.05 -2.71 -3.51
N ILE A 177 6.90 -3.89 -2.91
CA ILE A 177 8.01 -4.64 -2.29
C ILE A 177 9.05 -5.02 -3.35
N ALA A 178 8.60 -5.52 -4.51
CA ALA A 178 9.51 -5.88 -5.59
C ALA A 178 10.34 -4.68 -6.08
N ALA A 179 9.71 -3.53 -6.28
CA ALA A 179 10.39 -2.30 -6.69
C ALA A 179 11.37 -1.78 -5.63
N ALA A 180 10.97 -1.75 -4.36
CA ALA A 180 11.84 -1.35 -3.25
C ALA A 180 13.10 -2.23 -3.14
N ARG A 181 12.92 -3.55 -3.27
CA ARG A 181 14.02 -4.52 -3.29
C ARG A 181 14.94 -4.33 -4.50
N ARG A 182 14.42 -3.96 -5.67
CA ARG A 182 15.29 -3.64 -6.82
C ARG A 182 16.07 -2.34 -6.63
N ALA A 183 15.48 -1.34 -5.98
CA ALA A 183 16.13 -0.06 -5.73
C ALA A 183 17.23 -0.15 -4.66
N PHE A 184 16.98 -0.89 -3.57
CA PHE A 184 17.83 -0.84 -2.38
C PHE A 184 18.44 -2.19 -1.94
N GLY A 185 18.07 -3.30 -2.58
CA GLY A 185 18.67 -4.62 -2.34
C GLY A 185 17.66 -5.78 -2.34
N SER A 186 17.93 -6.83 -3.13
CA SER A 186 16.97 -7.93 -3.33
C SER A 186 16.67 -8.77 -2.08
N GLY A 187 17.61 -8.80 -1.13
CA GLY A 187 17.47 -9.49 0.18
C GLY A 187 17.08 -8.57 1.35
N MET A 188 16.64 -7.34 1.08
CA MET A 188 16.46 -6.32 2.12
C MET A 188 15.45 -6.74 3.21
N PHE A 189 14.23 -7.13 2.83
CA PHE A 189 13.20 -7.53 3.78
C PHE A 189 12.12 -8.41 3.17
N ASP A 190 11.38 -9.10 4.01
CA ASP A 190 10.05 -9.63 3.76
C ASP A 190 9.08 -9.15 4.86
N VAL A 191 7.77 -9.24 4.57
CA VAL A 191 6.72 -8.66 5.42
C VAL A 191 5.65 -9.71 5.67
N ARG A 192 5.19 -9.77 6.92
CA ARG A 192 3.93 -10.44 7.26
C ARG A 192 3.08 -9.49 8.08
N PHE A 193 1.77 -9.66 8.00
CA PHE A 193 0.86 -9.02 8.94
C PHE A 193 0.36 -10.05 9.94
N THR A 194 0.05 -9.60 11.14
CA THR A 194 -0.42 -10.46 12.24
C THR A 194 -1.85 -10.14 12.66
N SER A 195 -2.29 -8.88 12.51
CA SER A 195 -3.67 -8.44 12.80
C SER A 195 -4.12 -7.35 11.83
N THR A 196 -5.43 -7.18 11.68
CA THR A 196 -6.02 -6.07 10.92
C THR A 196 -7.22 -5.44 11.63
N ILE A 197 -7.42 -4.12 11.44
CA ILE A 197 -8.56 -3.38 11.98
C ILE A 197 -9.89 -3.96 11.45
N PRO A 198 -10.03 -4.23 10.13
CA PRO A 198 -11.26 -4.84 9.62
C PRO A 198 -11.57 -6.25 10.16
N SER A 199 -10.59 -6.92 10.80
CA SER A 199 -10.80 -8.19 11.52
C SER A 199 -11.15 -8.00 13.01
N GLY A 200 -11.38 -6.76 13.46
CA GLY A 200 -11.74 -6.41 14.84
C GLY A 200 -10.56 -6.07 15.76
N SER A 201 -9.35 -5.89 15.22
CA SER A 201 -8.23 -5.39 16.02
C SER A 201 -8.28 -3.86 16.17
N ASN A 202 -7.63 -3.32 17.19
CA ASN A 202 -7.49 -1.87 17.34
C ASN A 202 -6.46 -1.28 16.36
N VAL A 203 -5.60 -2.12 15.77
CA VAL A 203 -4.55 -1.74 14.83
C VAL A 203 -4.33 -2.83 13.79
N CYS A 204 -3.82 -2.47 12.60
CA CYS A 204 -3.20 -3.45 11.72
C CYS A 204 -1.72 -3.57 12.09
N HIS A 205 -1.26 -4.76 12.46
CA HIS A 205 0.13 -4.97 12.85
C HIS A 205 0.91 -5.74 11.79
N PHE A 206 2.13 -5.28 11.50
CA PHE A 206 3.03 -5.85 10.51
C PHE A 206 4.43 -6.05 11.08
N ASP A 207 4.98 -7.24 10.87
CA ASP A 207 6.38 -7.56 11.11
C ASP A 207 7.16 -7.46 9.79
N MET A 208 8.35 -6.87 9.85
CA MET A 208 9.31 -6.81 8.76
C MET A 208 10.64 -7.42 9.20
N PHE A 209 11.10 -8.40 8.44
CA PHE A 209 12.27 -9.20 8.81
C PHE A 209 13.21 -9.39 7.61
N PRO A 210 14.51 -9.61 7.84
CA PRO A 210 15.46 -9.84 6.75
C PRO A 210 15.03 -10.99 5.85
N LYS A 211 15.15 -10.80 4.53
CA LYS A 211 14.81 -11.85 3.58
C LYS A 211 16.01 -12.78 3.36
N SER A 212 15.80 -14.07 3.57
CA SER A 212 16.71 -15.10 3.05
C SER A 212 16.41 -15.36 1.57
N ASN A 213 17.46 -15.46 0.73
CA ASN A 213 17.30 -15.79 -0.69
C ASN A 213 16.72 -17.21 -0.93
N GLU A 214 16.73 -18.07 0.08
CA GLU A 214 16.27 -19.46 0.00
C GLU A 214 14.80 -19.64 0.44
N GLN A 215 14.19 -18.62 1.04
CA GLN A 215 12.82 -18.67 1.53
C GLN A 215 11.85 -18.03 0.54
N ALA A 216 10.69 -18.67 0.38
CA ALA A 216 9.58 -18.07 -0.35
C ALA A 216 9.08 -16.82 0.39
N ASP A 217 8.58 -15.83 -0.35
CA ASP A 217 7.99 -14.62 0.24
C ASP A 217 6.76 -14.98 1.08
N GLU A 218 6.79 -14.70 2.38
CA GLU A 218 5.65 -14.82 3.30
C GLU A 218 4.48 -13.97 2.82
N TRP A 219 4.77 -12.78 2.26
CA TRP A 219 3.75 -11.92 1.67
C TRP A 219 2.98 -12.64 0.54
N ASN A 220 3.73 -13.23 -0.40
CA ASN A 220 3.15 -13.93 -1.55
C ASN A 220 2.44 -15.21 -1.12
N ALA A 221 3.04 -15.98 -0.21
CA ALA A 221 2.46 -17.20 0.32
C ALA A 221 1.11 -16.92 1.01
N TYR A 222 1.01 -15.84 1.77
CA TYR A 222 -0.26 -15.45 2.38
C TYR A 222 -1.26 -14.93 1.33
N SER A 223 -0.83 -14.12 0.35
CA SER A 223 -1.68 -13.67 -0.76
C SER A 223 -2.28 -14.86 -1.54
N ASP A 224 -1.49 -15.91 -1.75
CA ASP A 224 -1.94 -17.14 -2.41
C ASP A 224 -2.96 -17.91 -1.57
N ARG A 225 -2.81 -17.93 -0.25
CA ARG A 225 -3.84 -18.52 0.64
C ARG A 225 -5.17 -17.78 0.53
N LEU A 226 -5.15 -16.44 0.50
CA LEU A 226 -6.36 -15.64 0.32
C LEU A 226 -6.99 -15.82 -1.06
N ARG A 227 -6.17 -15.87 -2.11
CA ARG A 227 -6.62 -16.19 -3.47
C ARG A 227 -7.33 -17.53 -3.52
N SER A 228 -6.70 -18.60 -3.01
CA SER A 228 -7.29 -19.94 -2.98
C SER A 228 -8.62 -19.95 -2.23
N ARG A 229 -8.71 -19.21 -1.11
CA ARG A 229 -9.98 -19.04 -0.39
C ARG A 229 -11.05 -18.33 -1.23
N ALA A 230 -10.70 -17.26 -1.95
CA ALA A 230 -11.63 -16.54 -2.82
C ALA A 230 -12.18 -17.45 -3.93
N LEU A 231 -11.28 -18.16 -4.62
CA LEU A 231 -11.66 -19.06 -5.72
C LEU A 231 -12.50 -20.25 -5.25
N ASN A 232 -12.24 -20.76 -4.04
CA ASN A 232 -13.09 -21.81 -3.45
C ASN A 232 -14.52 -21.30 -3.18
N ILE A 233 -14.69 -20.06 -2.71
CA ILE A 233 -16.02 -19.46 -2.51
C ILE A 233 -16.76 -19.35 -3.85
N VAL A 234 -16.07 -18.91 -4.90
CA VAL A 234 -16.62 -18.83 -6.25
C VAL A 234 -17.04 -20.20 -6.76
N ASN A 235 -16.18 -21.22 -6.64
CA ASN A 235 -16.46 -22.57 -7.12
C ASN A 235 -17.67 -23.20 -6.43
N VAL A 236 -17.77 -23.07 -5.10
CA VAL A 236 -18.94 -23.56 -4.33
C VAL A 236 -20.23 -22.88 -4.78
N THR A 237 -20.15 -21.59 -5.14
CA THR A 237 -21.32 -20.83 -5.62
C THR A 237 -21.78 -21.31 -7.00
N HIS A 238 -20.86 -21.68 -7.89
CA HIS A 238 -21.17 -22.28 -9.20
C HIS A 238 -21.70 -23.71 -9.12
N GLU A 239 -21.26 -24.49 -8.12
CA GLU A 239 -21.72 -25.87 -7.88
C GLU A 239 -23.12 -25.95 -7.24
N GLN A 240 -23.67 -24.84 -6.74
CA GLN A 240 -25.07 -24.74 -6.30
C GLN A 240 -25.94 -24.01 -7.34
N PRO A 241 -26.36 -24.65 -8.45
CA PRO A 241 -27.37 -24.06 -9.30
C PRO A 241 -28.72 -24.10 -8.57
N GLY A 242 -29.20 -22.94 -8.13
CA GLY A 242 -30.59 -22.65 -7.82
C GLY A 242 -31.38 -23.73 -7.07
N ALA A 243 -31.19 -23.83 -5.75
CA ALA A 243 -32.26 -24.33 -4.89
C ALA A 243 -33.36 -23.26 -4.77
N GLY A 244 -34.21 -23.18 -5.81
CA GLY A 244 -35.54 -22.56 -5.75
C GLY A 244 -35.63 -21.07 -6.07
N SER A 245 -36.18 -20.77 -7.25
CA SER A 245 -37.36 -19.90 -7.43
C SER A 245 -37.93 -20.10 -8.83
#